data_AF-A0A3S9SVT4-F1
#
_entry.id   AF-A0A3S9SVT4-F1
#
_cell.length_a   1.000
_cell.length_b   1.000
_cell.length_c   1.000
_cell.angle_alpha   90.00
_cell.angle_beta   90.00
_cell.angle_gamma   90.00
#
_symmetry.space_group_name_H-M   'P 1'
#
loop_
_entity.id
_entity.type
_entity.pdbx_description
1 polymer ?
#
loop_
_entity_poly.entity_id
_entity_poly.type
_entity_poly.pdbx_seq_one_letter_code
_entity_poly.pdbx_strand_id
1 'polypeptide(L)'
;MIIKQSILQFEIGENLSLNYGHYLRGYFANRFSEVLFHNHLQDGKLRYGYPLIQYKIVEGKPIVIGLNEGADLLGKYFLDLTELVLRNKVYKGFEKKLEVKNIKIKTTSTMKYCYQFLSPWVALNQKNYHIYLQNKNSMHFNEKEFLQRLLVGNILSFAKSIGWWVESQIFILPEVRQVMVNFKGQKLIGFVGHFYSNVALPDLIGLGNSSARGFGTIKRKVRI
;
A
#
# COMPACT_ATOMS: atom_id res chain seq x y z
N MET A 1 0.63 19.83 2.21
CA MET A 1 2.00 19.29 2.37
C MET A 1 2.53 18.81 1.02
N ILE A 2 3.83 18.88 0.77
CA ILE A 2 4.49 18.22 -0.37
C ILE A 2 5.31 17.07 0.18
N ILE A 3 5.23 15.90 -0.46
CA ILE A 3 6.09 14.76 -0.13
C ILE A 3 6.84 14.28 -1.36
N LYS A 4 7.99 13.63 -1.14
CA LYS A 4 8.73 12.96 -2.19
C LYS A 4 8.23 11.54 -2.36
N GLN A 5 8.01 11.12 -3.59
CA GLN A 5 7.66 9.74 -3.94
C GLN A 5 8.63 9.23 -5.02
N SER A 6 9.20 8.05 -4.79
CA SER A 6 9.93 7.29 -5.82
C SER A 6 9.14 6.05 -6.21
N ILE A 7 9.11 5.74 -7.49
CA ILE A 7 8.47 4.56 -8.07
C ILE A 7 9.54 3.81 -8.87
N LEU A 8 9.94 2.66 -8.38
CA LEU A 8 10.88 1.76 -9.05
C LEU A 8 10.12 0.59 -9.67
N GLN A 9 10.17 0.48 -10.99
CA GLN A 9 9.53 -0.58 -11.75
C GLN A 9 10.56 -1.46 -12.43
N PHE A 10 10.30 -2.76 -12.49
CA PHE A 10 11.15 -3.76 -13.13
C PHE A 10 10.43 -4.42 -14.31
N GLU A 11 11.10 -4.53 -15.45
CA GLU A 11 10.61 -5.20 -16.66
C GLU A 11 11.30 -6.56 -16.80
N ILE A 12 10.76 -7.58 -16.12
CA ILE A 12 11.38 -8.91 -16.00
C ILE A 12 10.94 -9.91 -17.09
N GLY A 13 10.20 -9.44 -18.10
CA GLY A 13 9.73 -10.27 -19.23
C GLY A 13 8.62 -11.28 -18.88
N GLU A 14 8.07 -11.26 -17.67
CA GLU A 14 6.93 -12.11 -17.29
C GLU A 14 5.99 -11.43 -16.30
N ASN A 15 4.74 -11.91 -16.28
CA ASN A 15 3.70 -11.41 -15.37
C ASN A 15 3.68 -12.21 -14.07
N LEU A 16 3.82 -11.50 -12.95
CA LEU A 16 3.73 -12.07 -11.61
C LEU A 16 2.33 -11.91 -11.03
N SER A 17 1.94 -12.83 -10.16
CA SER A 17 0.74 -12.68 -9.34
C SER A 17 0.98 -11.71 -8.18
N LEU A 18 -0.09 -11.14 -7.62
CA LEU A 18 -0.03 -10.23 -6.46
C LEU A 18 0.75 -10.81 -5.27
N ASN A 19 0.75 -12.13 -5.11
CA ASN A 19 1.47 -12.82 -4.05
C ASN A 19 2.99 -12.67 -4.16
N TYR A 20 3.56 -12.25 -5.30
CA TYR A 20 4.99 -12.01 -5.38
C TYR A 20 5.46 -10.77 -4.60
N GLY A 21 4.54 -9.91 -4.14
CA GLY A 21 4.88 -8.75 -3.32
C GLY A 21 5.67 -9.09 -2.05
N HIS A 22 5.40 -10.24 -1.40
CA HIS A 22 6.17 -10.64 -0.22
C HIS A 22 7.56 -11.20 -0.56
N TYR A 23 7.74 -11.83 -1.74
CA TYR A 23 9.06 -12.27 -2.20
C TYR A 23 9.91 -11.08 -2.59
N LEU A 24 9.32 -10.09 -3.27
CA LEU A 24 9.97 -8.83 -3.61
C LEU A 24 10.44 -8.10 -2.33
N ARG A 25 9.57 -8.00 -1.32
CA ARG A 25 9.99 -7.49 0.00
C ARG A 25 11.15 -8.28 0.59
N GLY A 26 11.08 -9.62 0.53
CA GLY A 26 12.11 -10.50 1.08
C GLY A 26 13.48 -10.27 0.45
N TYR A 27 13.52 -10.10 -0.88
CA TYR A 27 14.74 -9.77 -1.61
C TYR A 27 15.39 -8.48 -1.08
N PHE A 28 14.64 -7.38 -1.02
CA PHE A 28 15.17 -6.10 -0.53
C PHE A 28 15.57 -6.14 0.94
N ALA A 29 14.77 -6.78 1.79
CA ALA A 29 15.06 -6.92 3.21
C ALA A 29 16.33 -7.73 3.49
N ASN A 30 16.66 -8.70 2.64
CA ASN A 30 17.90 -9.49 2.75
C ASN A 30 19.10 -8.78 2.13
N ARG A 31 18.87 -7.95 1.11
CA ARG A 31 19.95 -7.30 0.33
C ARG A 31 20.48 -6.03 1.00
N PHE A 32 19.63 -5.29 1.72
CA PHE A 32 19.95 -3.99 2.28
C PHE A 32 19.72 -3.94 3.79
N SER A 33 20.68 -3.38 4.51
CA SER A 33 20.69 -3.31 5.97
C SER A 33 19.92 -2.11 6.54
N GLU A 34 19.39 -1.20 5.70
CA GLU A 34 18.59 -0.09 6.20
C GLU A 34 17.24 -0.52 6.73
N VAL A 35 16.91 0.00 7.91
CA VAL A 35 15.67 -0.28 8.66
C VAL A 35 14.41 -0.10 7.83
N LEU A 36 14.37 0.84 6.88
CA LEU A 36 13.19 1.08 6.05
C LEU A 36 12.88 -0.06 5.06
N PHE A 37 13.86 -0.87 4.67
CA PHE A 37 13.62 -2.02 3.78
C PHE A 37 12.99 -3.20 4.51
N HIS A 38 13.34 -3.41 5.79
CA HIS A 38 12.86 -4.53 6.58
C HIS A 38 11.78 -4.15 7.62
N ASN A 39 11.61 -2.87 7.99
CA ASN A 39 10.67 -2.36 8.99
C ASN A 39 10.75 -3.05 10.38
N HIS A 40 11.91 -3.57 10.74
CA HIS A 40 12.24 -4.05 12.09
C HIS A 40 13.22 -3.09 12.74
N LEU A 41 13.01 -2.76 14.02
CA LEU A 41 13.98 -2.04 14.83
C LEU A 41 15.12 -2.98 15.23
N GLN A 42 16.29 -2.43 15.57
CA GLN A 42 17.49 -3.19 15.95
C GLN A 42 17.27 -4.12 17.17
N ASP A 43 16.25 -3.86 17.98
CA ASP A 43 15.86 -4.68 19.15
C ASP A 43 14.85 -5.80 18.80
N GLY A 44 14.60 -6.06 17.52
CA GLY A 44 13.64 -7.06 17.05
C GLY A 44 12.17 -6.63 17.10
N LYS A 45 11.86 -5.44 17.65
CA LYS A 45 10.49 -4.92 17.66
C LYS A 45 10.09 -4.41 16.28
N LEU A 46 8.81 -4.55 15.94
CA LEU A 46 8.26 -3.96 14.71
C LEU A 46 8.28 -2.43 14.83
N ARG A 47 8.70 -1.73 13.77
CA ARG A 47 8.44 -0.30 13.66
C ARG A 47 6.93 -0.13 13.53
N TYR A 48 6.27 0.27 14.62
CA TYR A 48 4.84 0.60 14.61
C TYR A 48 4.62 1.87 13.79
N GLY A 49 4.35 1.70 12.50
CA GLY A 49 4.15 2.81 11.58
C GLY A 49 3.79 2.34 10.19
N TYR A 50 3.19 3.24 9.42
CA TYR A 50 2.92 3.01 8.03
C TYR A 50 4.26 2.91 7.24
N PRO A 51 4.41 1.93 6.33
CA PRO A 51 5.67 1.66 5.65
C PRO A 51 6.01 2.74 4.61
N LEU A 52 7.20 3.33 4.75
CA LEU A 52 7.74 4.29 3.78
C LEU A 52 8.31 3.62 2.53
N ILE A 53 8.61 2.32 2.57
CA ILE A 53 8.95 1.49 1.40
C ILE A 53 7.93 0.36 1.29
N GLN A 54 7.36 0.18 0.10
CA GLN A 54 6.30 -0.78 -0.16
C GLN A 54 6.55 -1.56 -1.44
N TYR A 55 6.30 -2.87 -1.40
CA TYR A 55 6.59 -3.82 -2.46
C TYR A 55 5.29 -4.36 -3.04
N LYS A 56 5.13 -4.23 -4.36
CA LYS A 56 3.85 -4.40 -5.04
C LYS A 56 4.07 -5.16 -6.34
N ILE A 57 3.03 -5.87 -6.74
CA ILE A 57 2.90 -6.34 -8.11
C ILE A 57 1.69 -5.62 -8.68
N VAL A 58 1.87 -4.86 -9.76
CA VAL A 58 0.80 -4.10 -10.40
C VAL A 58 0.84 -4.45 -11.88
N GLU A 59 -0.28 -4.89 -12.42
CA GLU A 59 -0.38 -5.30 -13.83
C GLU A 59 0.71 -6.33 -14.22
N GLY A 60 1.02 -7.26 -13.31
CA GLY A 60 2.05 -8.29 -13.51
C GLY A 60 3.48 -7.84 -13.19
N LYS A 61 3.74 -6.54 -13.05
CA LYS A 61 5.09 -5.99 -12.90
C LYS A 61 5.50 -5.77 -11.45
N PRO A 62 6.73 -6.12 -11.05
CA PRO A 62 7.29 -5.73 -9.76
C PRO A 62 7.46 -4.21 -9.66
N ILE A 63 6.88 -3.61 -8.62
CA ILE A 63 6.99 -2.18 -8.32
C ILE A 63 7.37 -2.00 -6.84
N VAL A 64 8.32 -1.11 -6.60
CA VAL A 64 8.70 -0.66 -5.25
C VAL A 64 8.44 0.84 -5.14
N ILE A 65 7.64 1.23 -4.16
CA ILE A 65 7.30 2.62 -3.88
C ILE A 65 8.08 3.07 -2.64
N GLY A 66 8.70 4.23 -2.71
CA GLY A 66 9.36 4.91 -1.60
C GLY A 66 8.68 6.26 -1.32
N LEU A 67 8.55 6.63 -0.04
CA LEU A 67 7.99 7.90 0.43
C LEU A 67 9.02 8.63 1.30
N ASN A 68 9.24 9.92 1.06
CA ASN A 68 10.23 10.75 1.77
C ASN A 68 11.59 10.04 1.86
N GLU A 69 12.08 9.72 3.06
CA GLU A 69 13.32 8.98 3.29
C GLU A 69 13.38 7.65 2.50
N GLY A 70 12.25 6.95 2.38
CA GLY A 70 12.17 5.73 1.58
C GLY A 70 12.35 6.00 0.08
N ALA A 71 11.94 7.17 -0.40
CA ALA A 71 12.14 7.61 -1.78
C ALA A 71 13.63 7.86 -2.08
N ASP A 72 14.35 8.43 -1.11
CA ASP A 72 15.79 8.69 -1.20
C ASP A 72 16.60 7.39 -1.21
N LEU A 73 16.25 6.43 -0.35
CA LEU A 73 16.91 5.12 -0.32
C LEU A 73 16.75 4.35 -1.63
N LEU A 74 15.58 4.40 -2.27
CA LEU A 74 15.39 3.77 -3.59
C LEU A 74 16.28 4.42 -4.66
N GLY A 75 16.48 5.74 -4.59
CA GLY A 75 17.41 6.45 -5.47
C GLY A 75 18.86 6.01 -5.25
N LYS A 76 19.28 5.94 -3.97
CA LYS A 76 20.63 5.51 -3.57
C LYS A 76 20.97 4.12 -4.12
N TYR A 77 20.06 3.16 -3.97
CA TYR A 77 20.30 1.76 -4.33
C TYR A 77 19.87 1.39 -5.75
N PHE A 78 19.39 2.36 -6.54
CA PHE A 78 18.86 2.08 -7.86
C PHE A 78 19.85 1.33 -8.75
N LEU A 79 21.11 1.78 -8.82
CA LEU A 79 22.13 1.21 -9.69
C LEU A 79 22.57 -0.20 -9.23
N ASP A 80 22.61 -0.44 -7.92
CA ASP A 80 23.06 -1.70 -7.30
C ASP A 80 22.13 -2.90 -7.59
N LEU A 81 20.90 -2.62 -8.03
CA LEU A 81 19.88 -3.63 -8.34
C LEU A 81 20.10 -4.26 -9.72
N THR A 82 21.14 -5.07 -9.87
CA THR A 82 21.51 -5.73 -11.14
C THR A 82 20.82 -7.08 -11.36
N GLU A 83 20.25 -7.65 -10.31
CA GLU A 83 19.47 -8.88 -10.34
C GLU A 83 18.27 -8.79 -9.40
N LEU A 84 17.27 -9.64 -9.62
CA LEU A 84 16.18 -9.86 -8.67
C LEU A 84 16.09 -11.35 -8.38
N VAL A 85 15.98 -11.72 -7.11
CA VAL A 85 15.72 -13.11 -6.72
C VAL A 85 14.32 -13.16 -6.13
N LEU A 86 13.38 -13.75 -6.87
CA LEU A 86 12.00 -13.91 -6.41
C LEU A 86 11.69 -15.40 -6.31
N ARG A 87 11.39 -15.84 -5.08
CA ARG A 87 11.22 -17.26 -4.75
C ARG A 87 12.51 -18.03 -5.06
N ASN A 88 12.51 -18.87 -6.10
CA ASN A 88 13.68 -19.69 -6.48
C ASN A 88 14.24 -19.29 -7.86
N LYS A 89 13.77 -18.18 -8.44
CA LYS A 89 14.18 -17.73 -9.77
C LYS A 89 14.98 -16.44 -9.67
N VAL A 90 16.07 -16.39 -10.44
CA VAL A 90 16.95 -15.23 -10.57
C VAL A 90 16.67 -14.55 -11.91
N TYR A 91 16.34 -13.27 -11.87
CA TYR A 91 16.17 -12.42 -13.05
C TYR A 91 17.40 -11.54 -13.18
N LYS A 92 17.98 -11.48 -14.38
CA LYS A 92 19.13 -10.64 -14.74
C LYS A 92 18.86 -10.01 -16.10
N GLY A 93 19.59 -8.94 -16.43
CA GLY A 93 19.48 -8.29 -17.73
C GLY A 93 18.11 -7.65 -18.01
N PHE A 94 17.31 -7.41 -16.96
CA PHE A 94 16.04 -6.70 -17.07
C PHE A 94 16.27 -5.19 -17.16
N GLU A 95 15.29 -4.49 -17.72
CA GLU A 95 15.22 -3.04 -17.60
C GLU A 95 14.59 -2.65 -16.26
N LYS A 96 15.06 -1.54 -15.68
CA LYS A 96 14.49 -0.94 -14.47
C LYS A 96 14.30 0.55 -14.69
N LYS A 97 13.16 1.09 -14.24
CA LYS A 97 12.82 2.50 -14.34
C LYS A 97 12.58 3.07 -12.94
N LEU A 98 13.29 4.13 -12.60
CA LEU A 98 13.04 4.92 -11.39
C LEU A 98 12.39 6.24 -11.79
N GLU A 99 11.22 6.51 -11.25
CA GLU A 99 10.53 7.78 -11.38
C GLU A 99 10.46 8.47 -10.01
N VAL A 100 10.81 9.76 -9.94
CA VAL A 100 10.80 10.54 -8.70
C VAL A 100 9.87 11.74 -8.88
N LYS A 101 8.96 11.94 -7.93
CA LYS A 101 7.95 13.01 -7.97
C LYS A 101 7.84 13.72 -6.64
N ASN A 102 7.54 15.01 -6.71
CA ASN A 102 7.03 15.78 -5.57
C ASN A 102 5.50 15.84 -5.67
N ILE A 103 4.81 15.23 -4.71
CA ILE A 103 3.35 15.10 -4.70
C ILE A 103 2.77 16.04 -3.66
N LYS A 104 1.85 16.92 -4.08
CA LYS A 104 1.08 17.77 -3.17
C LYS A 104 -0.09 16.99 -2.58
N ILE A 105 -0.02 16.74 -1.28
CA ILE A 105 -1.08 16.16 -0.47
C ILE A 105 -1.88 17.28 0.18
N LYS A 106 -3.20 17.16 0.11
CA LYS A 106 -4.16 18.10 0.70
C LYS A 106 -5.51 17.45 0.94
N THR A 107 -6.27 18.02 1.84
CA THR A 107 -7.71 17.83 1.95
C THR A 107 -8.45 18.91 1.17
N THR A 108 -9.68 18.63 0.77
CA THR A 108 -10.59 19.60 0.14
C THR A 108 -11.95 19.60 0.84
N SER A 109 -12.77 20.62 0.57
CA SER A 109 -14.12 20.71 1.14
C SER A 109 -15.08 19.65 0.60
N THR A 110 -14.83 19.10 -0.60
CA THR A 110 -15.70 18.10 -1.24
C THR A 110 -14.95 16.82 -1.61
N MET A 111 -15.69 15.69 -1.71
CA MET A 111 -15.16 14.38 -2.12
C MET A 111 -14.95 14.28 -3.63
N LYS A 112 -13.96 14.99 -4.17
CA LYS A 112 -13.70 15.04 -5.61
C LYS A 112 -12.71 14.00 -6.13
N TYR A 113 -12.01 13.28 -5.25
CA TYR A 113 -11.04 12.28 -5.64
C TYR A 113 -11.67 10.90 -5.64
N CYS A 114 -11.51 10.15 -6.73
CA CYS A 114 -11.93 8.76 -6.84
C CYS A 114 -10.69 7.87 -6.98
N TYR A 115 -10.54 6.87 -6.12
CA TYR A 115 -9.42 5.94 -6.12
C TYR A 115 -9.92 4.51 -6.31
N GLN A 116 -9.28 3.77 -7.20
CA GLN A 116 -9.49 2.35 -7.37
C GLN A 116 -8.47 1.56 -6.56
N PHE A 117 -8.91 0.47 -5.94
CA PHE A 117 -8.00 -0.54 -5.39
C PHE A 117 -7.49 -1.45 -6.52
N LEU A 118 -6.18 -1.40 -6.75
CA LEU A 118 -5.46 -2.26 -7.71
C LEU A 118 -5.14 -3.64 -7.12
N SER A 119 -5.20 -3.77 -5.80
CA SER A 119 -5.09 -5.03 -5.08
C SER A 119 -6.10 -5.06 -3.93
N PRO A 120 -6.51 -6.25 -3.44
CA PRO A 120 -7.48 -6.34 -2.35
C PRO A 120 -7.06 -5.50 -1.14
N TRP A 121 -7.97 -4.68 -0.64
CA TRP A 121 -7.81 -3.93 0.60
C TRP A 121 -8.12 -4.82 1.79
N VAL A 122 -7.09 -5.18 2.56
CA VAL A 122 -7.24 -5.95 3.80
C VAL A 122 -7.48 -4.96 4.95
N ALA A 123 -8.75 -4.58 5.12
CA ALA A 123 -9.17 -3.53 6.06
C ALA A 123 -9.18 -4.00 7.53
N LEU A 124 -9.45 -5.29 7.75
CA LEU A 124 -9.78 -5.84 9.07
C LEU A 124 -8.49 -6.28 9.78
N ASN A 125 -8.18 -5.66 10.92
CA ASN A 125 -7.26 -6.26 11.90
C ASN A 125 -8.01 -7.32 12.72
N GLN A 126 -7.33 -8.06 13.61
CA GLN A 126 -7.96 -9.14 14.39
C GLN A 126 -9.23 -8.66 15.14
N LYS A 127 -9.15 -7.53 15.84
CA LYS A 127 -10.29 -6.94 16.56
C LYS A 127 -11.45 -6.61 15.62
N ASN A 128 -11.18 -5.89 14.53
CA ASN A 128 -12.18 -5.47 13.56
C ASN A 128 -12.76 -6.64 12.78
N TYR A 129 -11.98 -7.70 12.58
CA TYR A 129 -12.44 -8.95 11.97
C TYR A 129 -13.52 -9.62 12.82
N HIS A 130 -13.31 -9.73 14.14
CA HIS A 130 -14.31 -10.26 15.05
C HIS A 130 -15.58 -9.40 15.06
N ILE A 131 -15.45 -8.08 15.18
CA ILE A 131 -16.58 -7.15 15.13
C ILE A 131 -17.36 -7.33 13.82
N TYR A 132 -16.66 -7.36 12.69
CA TYR A 132 -17.28 -7.51 11.38
C TYR A 132 -18.05 -8.82 11.26
N LEU A 133 -17.44 -9.96 11.62
CA LEU A 133 -18.10 -11.26 11.51
C LEU A 133 -19.31 -11.41 12.43
N GLN A 134 -19.24 -10.86 13.64
CA GLN A 134 -20.35 -10.93 14.60
C GLN A 134 -21.55 -10.10 14.16
N ASN A 135 -21.31 -9.00 13.43
CA ASN A 135 -22.35 -8.01 13.15
C ASN A 135 -22.79 -7.97 11.69
N LYS A 136 -22.05 -8.55 10.73
CA LYS A 136 -22.34 -8.41 9.28
C LYS A 136 -23.75 -8.81 8.84
N ASN A 137 -24.42 -9.69 9.58
CA ASN A 137 -25.78 -10.16 9.28
C ASN A 137 -26.86 -9.46 10.14
N SER A 138 -26.46 -8.51 11.01
CA SER A 138 -27.37 -7.76 11.87
C SER A 138 -28.03 -6.63 11.08
N MET A 139 -29.35 -6.46 11.25
CA MET A 139 -30.11 -5.36 10.64
C MET A 139 -29.61 -3.97 11.06
N HIS A 140 -28.97 -3.88 12.23
CA HIS A 140 -28.44 -2.62 12.76
C HIS A 140 -26.99 -2.34 12.36
N PHE A 141 -26.32 -3.28 11.67
CA PHE A 141 -24.94 -3.10 11.26
C PHE A 141 -24.83 -2.43 9.90
N ASN A 142 -24.34 -1.18 9.90
CA ASN A 142 -24.01 -0.48 8.68
C ASN A 142 -22.56 -0.79 8.26
N GLU A 143 -22.39 -1.80 7.40
CA GLU A 143 -21.07 -2.17 6.86
C GLU A 143 -20.35 -0.99 6.20
N LYS A 144 -21.10 -0.15 5.47
CA LYS A 144 -20.54 0.99 4.75
C LYS A 144 -19.93 2.02 5.70
N GLU A 145 -20.64 2.35 6.78
CA GLU A 145 -20.14 3.25 7.82
C GLU A 145 -18.93 2.65 8.56
N PHE A 146 -18.97 1.34 8.84
CA PHE A 146 -17.86 0.62 9.45
C PHE A 146 -16.60 0.71 8.58
N LEU A 147 -16.71 0.38 7.28
CA LEU A 147 -15.60 0.46 6.33
C LEU A 147 -15.11 1.90 6.13
N GLN A 148 -16.01 2.89 6.12
CA GLN A 148 -15.64 4.30 6.07
C GLN A 148 -14.72 4.67 7.24
N ARG A 149 -15.08 4.30 8.47
CA ARG A 149 -14.24 4.54 9.66
C ARG A 149 -12.87 3.87 9.55
N LEU A 150 -12.81 2.64 9.03
CA LEU A 150 -11.53 1.94 8.83
C LEU A 150 -10.64 2.65 7.82
N LEU A 151 -11.19 3.08 6.69
CA LEU A 151 -10.42 3.75 5.64
C LEU A 151 -9.93 5.13 6.09
N VAL A 152 -10.76 5.88 6.85
CA VAL A 152 -10.32 7.12 7.52
C VAL A 152 -9.13 6.84 8.43
N GLY A 153 -9.20 5.83 9.29
CA GLY A 153 -8.09 5.43 10.16
C GLY A 153 -6.83 5.02 9.40
N ASN A 154 -6.97 4.34 8.25
CA ASN A 154 -5.84 3.99 7.39
C ASN A 154 -5.18 5.23 6.76
N ILE A 155 -5.96 6.21 6.31
CA ILE A 155 -5.45 7.48 5.77
C ILE A 155 -4.74 8.28 6.86
N LEU A 156 -5.29 8.34 8.08
CA LEU A 156 -4.65 8.99 9.22
C LEU A 156 -3.33 8.29 9.60
N SER A 157 -3.27 6.97 9.49
CA SER A 157 -2.04 6.20 9.75
C SER A 157 -0.94 6.54 8.73
N PHE A 158 -1.32 6.70 7.46
CA PHE A 158 -0.43 7.22 6.41
C PHE A 158 -0.01 8.67 6.70
N ALA A 159 -0.95 9.57 7.00
CA ALA A 159 -0.66 10.97 7.28
C ALA A 159 0.35 11.12 8.43
N LYS A 160 0.16 10.36 9.52
CA LYS A 160 1.08 10.33 10.67
C LYS A 160 2.50 9.93 10.26
N SER A 161 2.69 8.92 9.41
CA SER A 161 4.05 8.44 9.07
C SER A 161 4.83 9.39 8.19
N ILE A 162 4.15 10.23 7.41
CA ILE A 162 4.78 11.26 6.60
C ILE A 162 4.88 12.61 7.32
N GLY A 163 4.44 12.71 8.59
CA GLY A 163 4.44 13.96 9.35
C GLY A 163 3.37 14.96 8.92
N TRP A 164 2.29 14.49 8.28
CA TRP A 164 1.19 15.34 7.85
C TRP A 164 0.13 15.48 8.95
N TRP A 165 -0.04 16.71 9.45
CA TRP A 165 -1.16 17.07 10.32
C TRP A 165 -2.42 17.36 9.50
N VAL A 166 -3.47 16.57 9.70
CA VAL A 166 -4.74 16.71 8.99
C VAL A 166 -5.69 17.56 9.82
N GLU A 167 -5.89 18.81 9.43
CA GLU A 167 -6.68 19.79 10.19
C GLU A 167 -8.19 19.77 9.88
N SER A 168 -8.55 19.23 8.72
CA SER A 168 -9.94 19.17 8.25
C SER A 168 -10.52 17.77 8.35
N GLN A 169 -11.84 17.67 8.51
CA GLN A 169 -12.53 16.39 8.45
C GLN A 169 -12.25 15.63 7.14
N ILE A 170 -11.98 14.33 7.28
CA ILE A 170 -11.82 13.41 6.15
C ILE A 170 -13.20 12.83 5.81
N PHE A 171 -13.63 13.04 4.56
CA PHE A 171 -14.82 12.44 3.99
C PHE A 171 -14.43 11.30 3.06
N ILE A 172 -15.06 10.15 3.26
CA ILE A 172 -14.80 8.92 2.52
C ILE A 172 -16.12 8.25 2.20
N LEU A 173 -16.25 7.74 0.97
CA LEU A 173 -17.37 6.92 0.54
C LEU A 173 -16.83 5.67 -0.14
N PRO A 174 -16.78 4.50 0.55
CA PRO A 174 -16.30 3.26 -0.04
C PRO A 174 -17.40 2.60 -0.89
N GLU A 175 -17.03 2.18 -2.09
CA GLU A 175 -17.85 1.37 -3.01
C GLU A 175 -17.07 0.10 -3.35
N VAL A 176 -17.14 -0.85 -2.43
CA VAL A 176 -16.34 -2.07 -2.46
C VAL A 176 -17.20 -3.31 -2.25
N ARG A 177 -16.73 -4.43 -2.77
CA ARG A 177 -17.29 -5.76 -2.52
C ARG A 177 -16.27 -6.62 -1.78
N GLN A 178 -16.77 -7.47 -0.89
CA GLN A 178 -15.97 -8.43 -0.17
C GLN A 178 -15.37 -9.49 -1.12
N VAL A 179 -14.13 -9.89 -0.87
CA VAL A 179 -13.44 -11.02 -1.52
C VAL A 179 -12.66 -11.82 -0.49
N MET A 180 -12.42 -13.10 -0.78
CA MET A 180 -11.49 -13.91 -0.01
C MET A 180 -10.09 -13.80 -0.62
N VAL A 181 -9.10 -13.61 0.24
CA VAL A 181 -7.69 -13.48 -0.14
C VAL A 181 -6.90 -14.57 0.57
N ASN A 182 -6.00 -15.26 -0.15
CA ASN A 182 -5.05 -16.17 0.48
C ASN A 182 -3.71 -15.45 0.68
N PHE A 183 -3.25 -15.36 1.91
CA PHE A 183 -1.97 -14.75 2.25
C PHE A 183 -1.20 -15.64 3.21
N LYS A 184 -0.02 -16.14 2.79
CA LYS A 184 0.82 -17.07 3.56
C LYS A 184 0.06 -18.29 4.08
N GLY A 185 -0.85 -18.85 3.28
CA GLY A 185 -1.67 -20.00 3.66
C GLY A 185 -2.87 -19.67 4.54
N GLN A 186 -3.06 -18.40 4.92
CA GLN A 186 -4.22 -17.95 5.69
C GLN A 186 -5.26 -17.28 4.78
N LYS A 187 -6.53 -17.65 4.96
CA LYS A 187 -7.65 -16.97 4.30
C LYS A 187 -8.00 -15.70 5.07
N LEU A 188 -7.97 -14.57 4.37
CA LEU A 188 -8.31 -13.25 4.89
C LEU A 188 -9.51 -12.68 4.14
N ILE A 189 -10.29 -11.85 4.81
CA ILE A 189 -11.30 -11.01 4.16
C ILE A 189 -10.61 -9.76 3.61
N GLY A 190 -10.78 -9.53 2.32
CA GLY A 190 -10.36 -8.32 1.62
C GLY A 190 -11.53 -7.65 0.90
N PHE A 191 -11.29 -6.45 0.41
CA PHE A 191 -12.28 -5.67 -0.32
C PHE A 191 -11.69 -5.19 -1.65
N VAL A 192 -12.46 -5.28 -2.73
CA VAL A 192 -12.08 -4.75 -4.06
C VAL A 192 -13.13 -3.76 -4.54
N GLY A 193 -12.73 -2.78 -5.33
CA GLY A 193 -13.61 -1.73 -5.80
C GLY A 193 -12.91 -0.38 -5.79
N HIS A 194 -13.64 0.66 -5.39
CA HIS A 194 -13.13 2.02 -5.35
C HIS A 194 -13.69 2.79 -4.17
N PHE A 195 -13.21 4.01 -3.96
CA PHE A 195 -13.77 4.93 -2.97
C PHE A 195 -13.62 6.37 -3.42
N TYR A 196 -14.54 7.21 -2.97
CA TYR A 196 -14.43 8.66 -3.08
C TYR A 196 -13.83 9.24 -1.82
N SER A 197 -13.04 10.29 -1.97
CA SER A 197 -12.37 10.98 -0.88
C SER A 197 -12.24 12.46 -1.15
N ASN A 198 -12.23 13.26 -0.09
CA ASN A 198 -11.78 14.65 -0.14
C ASN A 198 -10.26 14.78 0.04
N VAL A 199 -9.50 13.67 0.09
CA VAL A 199 -8.05 13.66 0.28
C VAL A 199 -7.32 13.37 -1.04
N ALA A 200 -6.36 14.23 -1.37
CA ALA A 200 -5.41 14.01 -2.46
C ALA A 200 -4.28 13.09 -1.98
N LEU A 201 -4.43 11.79 -2.19
CA LEU A 201 -3.44 10.76 -1.91
C LEU A 201 -2.51 10.57 -3.12
N PRO A 202 -1.22 10.24 -2.89
CA PRO A 202 -0.31 9.78 -3.95
C PRO A 202 -0.77 8.45 -4.55
N ASP A 203 -0.50 8.25 -5.84
CA ASP A 203 -0.78 6.98 -6.49
C ASP A 203 0.11 5.86 -5.97
N LEU A 204 -0.36 4.62 -6.12
CA LEU A 204 0.31 3.38 -5.78
C LEU A 204 0.62 3.16 -4.29
N ILE A 205 0.27 4.07 -3.39
CA ILE A 205 0.38 3.79 -1.95
C ILE A 205 -0.58 2.66 -1.55
N GLY A 206 -0.25 1.89 -0.52
CA GLY A 206 -1.13 0.86 0.03
C GLY A 206 -1.89 1.36 1.24
N LEU A 207 -3.17 1.04 1.40
CA LEU A 207 -3.96 1.32 2.61
C LEU A 207 -4.34 0.01 3.32
N GLY A 208 -4.57 0.09 4.63
CA GLY A 208 -4.93 -1.07 5.45
C GLY A 208 -3.75 -1.95 5.85
N ASN A 209 -4.08 -3.18 6.25
CA ASN A 209 -3.09 -4.12 6.74
C ASN A 209 -2.23 -4.65 5.60
N SER A 210 -0.96 -4.96 5.94
CA SER A 210 -0.01 -5.54 4.99
C SER A 210 0.26 -4.69 3.74
N SER A 211 0.07 -3.37 3.82
CA SER A 211 0.36 -2.41 2.73
C SER A 211 1.80 -2.48 2.23
N ALA A 212 2.76 -2.77 3.11
CA ALA A 212 4.17 -3.01 2.75
C ALA A 212 4.34 -4.15 1.73
N ARG A 213 3.41 -5.11 1.67
CA ARG A 213 3.47 -6.29 0.81
C ARG A 213 2.52 -6.20 -0.39
N GLY A 214 1.96 -5.01 -0.61
CA GLY A 214 1.22 -4.69 -1.82
C GLY A 214 -0.30 -4.76 -1.71
N PHE A 215 -0.86 -5.08 -0.54
CA PHE A 215 -2.31 -5.00 -0.32
C PHE A 215 -2.82 -3.56 -0.24
N GLY A 216 -4.10 -3.40 -0.60
CA GLY A 216 -4.80 -2.12 -0.62
C GLY A 216 -4.12 -1.05 -1.46
N THR A 217 -3.41 -1.45 -2.53
CA THR A 217 -2.73 -0.50 -3.42
C THR A 217 -3.78 0.32 -4.15
N ILE A 218 -3.68 1.64 -4.09
CA ILE A 218 -4.66 2.56 -4.71
C ILE A 218 -4.08 3.29 -5.91
N LYS A 219 -4.93 3.69 -6.85
CA LYS A 219 -4.58 4.61 -7.94
C LYS A 219 -5.78 5.50 -8.24
N ARG A 220 -5.54 6.78 -8.47
CA ARG A 220 -6.60 7.73 -8.82
C ARG A 220 -7.20 7.35 -10.18
N LYS A 221 -8.53 7.30 -10.26
CA LYS A 221 -9.22 7.26 -11.54
C LYS A 221 -9.16 8.66 -12.17
N VAL A 222 -8.62 8.76 -13.37
CA VAL A 222 -8.75 9.97 -14.18
C VAL A 222 -10.20 10.00 -14.65
N ARG A 223 -10.96 11.04 -14.29
CA ARG A 223 -12.26 11.29 -14.91
C ARG A 223 -11.96 11.68 -16.36
N ILE A 224 -12.34 10.82 -17.30
CA ILE A 224 -12.47 11.17 -18.71
C ILE A 224 -13.79 11.95 -18.84
#